data_AF-A0A9D4IA62-F1
#
_entry.id   AF-A0A9D4IA62-F1
#
_cell.length_a   1.000
_cell.length_b   1.000
_cell.length_c   1.000
_cell.angle_alpha   90.00
_cell.angle_beta   90.00
_cell.angle_gamma   90.00
#
_symmetry.space_group_name_H-M   'P 1'
#
loop_
_entity.id
_entity.type
_entity.pdbx_description
1 polymer ?
#
loop_
_entity_poly.entity_id
_entity_poly.type
_entity_poly.pdbx_seq_one_letter_code
_entity_poly.pdbx_strand_id
1 'polypeptide(L)' 'MLYGTENPISLDELRFKKFSVKEASSTCHLEVISLPPTSAAVKFHSLRVYFQTKVWIGDNSLNPLNYGCKLSRERCFL' A
#
# COMPACT_ATOMS: atom_id res chain seq x y z
N MET A 1 -11.46 4.18 10.49
CA MET A 1 -11.33 4.26 9.04
C MET A 1 -9.87 4.62 8.71
N LEU A 2 -9.14 3.78 7.98
CA LEU A 2 -7.75 4.09 7.58
C LEU A 2 -7.76 5.25 6.57
N TYR A 3 -6.92 6.27 6.79
CA TYR A 3 -6.82 7.50 5.97
C TYR A 3 -8.00 8.50 6.03
N GLY A 4 -8.84 8.46 7.06
CA GLY A 4 -9.80 9.55 7.33
C GLY A 4 -10.88 9.71 6.25
N THR A 5 -11.24 8.64 5.54
CA THR A 5 -12.40 8.67 4.66
C THR A 5 -13.67 8.75 5.52
N GLU A 6 -14.46 9.81 5.35
CA GLU A 6 -15.74 9.99 6.05
C GLU A 6 -16.93 9.40 5.27
N ASN A 7 -16.69 9.04 4.00
CA ASN A 7 -17.68 8.50 3.07
C ASN A 7 -17.37 7.04 2.71
N PRO A 8 -18.37 6.22 2.34
CA PRO A 8 -18.21 4.81 1.94
C PRO A 8 -17.44 4.61 0.60
N ILE A 9 -16.78 5.65 0.11
CA ILE A 9 -16.00 5.64 -1.13
C ILE A 9 -14.76 4.77 -0.91
N SER A 10 -14.52 3.84 -1.84
CA SER A 10 -13.33 2.99 -1.80
C SER A 10 -12.04 3.82 -1.96
N LEU A 11 -10.93 3.34 -1.40
CA LEU A 11 -9.63 4.03 -1.55
C LEU A 11 -9.20 4.15 -3.02
N ASP A 12 -9.60 3.18 -3.83
CA ASP A 12 -9.31 3.19 -5.27
C ASP A 12 -10.10 4.28 -5.99
N GLU A 13 -11.38 4.48 -5.63
CA GLU A 13 -12.20 5.55 -6.18
C GLU A 13 -11.71 6.94 -5.70
N LEU A 14 -11.26 7.06 -4.46
CA LEU A 14 -10.64 8.29 -3.96
C LEU A 14 -9.34 8.61 -4.71
N ARG A 15 -8.53 7.59 -4.97
CA ARG A 15 -7.29 7.71 -5.76
C ARG A 15 -7.59 8.17 -7.18
N PHE A 16 -8.59 7.57 -7.82
CA PHE A 16 -9.02 7.96 -9.15
C PHE A 16 -9.51 9.41 -9.18
N LYS A 17 -10.41 9.82 -8.28
CA LYS A 17 -10.90 11.20 -8.20
C LYS A 17 -9.76 12.21 -8.03
N LYS A 18 -8.84 11.95 -7.10
CA LYS A 18 -7.68 12.83 -6.89
C LYS A 18 -6.77 12.88 -8.11
N PHE A 19 -6.56 11.75 -8.79
CA PHE A 19 -5.80 11.69 -10.03
C PHE A 19 -6.46 12.52 -11.13
N SER A 20 -7.76 12.33 -11.40
CA SER A 20 -8.49 13.06 -12.45
C SER A 20 -8.51 14.57 -12.21
N VAL A 21 -8.71 15.02 -10.97
CA VAL A 21 -8.64 16.45 -10.62
C VAL A 21 -7.25 17.01 -10.90
N LYS A 22 -6.20 16.26 -10.51
CA LYS A 22 -4.82 16.65 -10.74
C LYS A 22 -4.47 16.66 -12.23
N GLU A 23 -4.85 15.64 -12.99
CA GLU A 23 -4.64 15.56 -14.44
C GLU A 23 -5.28 16.74 -15.17
N ALA A 24 -6.54 17.04 -14.87
CA ALA A 24 -7.27 18.16 -15.49
C ALA A 24 -6.69 19.54 -15.13
N SER A 25 -5.98 19.65 -14.00
CA SER A 25 -5.42 20.91 -13.49
C SER A 25 -3.93 21.09 -13.79
N SER A 26 -3.23 20.07 -14.31
CA SER A 26 -1.77 20.07 -14.34
C SER A 26 -1.17 20.34 -15.72
N THR A 27 -0.34 21.38 -15.81
CA THR A 27 0.68 21.58 -16.84
C THR A 27 2.02 20.89 -16.52
N CYS A 28 2.15 20.22 -15.37
CA CYS A 28 3.39 19.62 -14.86
C CYS A 28 3.17 18.21 -14.27
N HIS A 29 4.23 17.41 -14.20
CA HIS A 29 4.22 16.00 -13.79
C HIS A 29 3.55 15.74 -12.43
N LEU A 30 2.73 14.67 -12.38
CA LEU A 30 2.09 14.22 -11.15
C LEU A 30 3.00 13.28 -10.35
N GLU A 31 3.38 13.71 -9.15
CA GLU A 31 4.05 12.83 -8.21
C GLU A 31 3.08 11.77 -7.65
N VAL A 32 3.37 10.49 -7.95
CA VAL A 32 2.53 9.35 -7.56
C VAL A 32 2.39 9.23 -6.04
N ILE A 33 3.37 9.71 -5.26
CA ILE A 33 3.35 9.70 -3.80
C ILE A 33 2.30 10.64 -3.20
N SER A 34 1.87 11.66 -3.96
CA SER A 34 0.82 12.60 -3.55
C SER A 34 -0.60 12.02 -3.67
N LEU A 35 -0.75 10.85 -4.30
CA LEU A 35 -2.01 10.14 -4.43
C LEU A 35 -2.23 9.21 -3.23
N PRO A 36 -3.49 9.03 -2.80
CA PRO A 36 -3.80 8.11 -1.71
C PRO A 36 -3.45 6.67 -2.13
N PRO A 37 -3.09 5.78 -1.17
CA PRO A 37 -2.80 4.40 -1.47
C PRO A 37 -4.04 3.67 -2.00
N THR A 38 -3.82 2.63 -2.81
CA THR A 38 -4.90 1.73 -3.24
C THR A 38 -5.37 0.86 -2.09
N SER A 39 -6.58 0.30 -2.21
CA SER A 39 -7.12 -0.65 -1.21
C SER A 39 -6.16 -1.83 -1.00
N ALA A 40 -5.57 -2.32 -2.10
CA ALA A 40 -4.57 -3.39 -2.05
C ALA A 40 -3.30 -2.95 -1.31
N ALA A 41 -2.79 -1.73 -1.57
CA ALA A 41 -1.60 -1.22 -0.88
C ALA A 41 -1.81 -1.12 0.63
N VAL A 42 -2.99 -0.68 1.08
CA VAL A 42 -3.33 -0.64 2.51
C VAL A 42 -3.43 -2.04 3.11
N LYS A 43 -4.10 -2.97 2.43
CA LYS A 43 -4.18 -4.37 2.88
C LYS A 43 -2.78 -4.98 3.06
N PHE A 44 -1.93 -4.84 2.06
CA PHE A 44 -0.58 -5.39 2.11
C PHE A 44 0.33 -4.63 3.08
N HIS A 45 0.08 -3.34 3.34
CA HIS A 45 0.81 -2.61 4.39
C HIS A 45 0.59 -3.25 5.76
N SER A 46 -0.67 -3.51 6.15
CA SER A 46 -0.98 -4.18 7.41
C SER A 46 -0.40 -5.60 7.49
N LEU A 47 -0.46 -6.35 6.39
CA LEU A 47 0.13 -7.69 6.31
C LEU A 47 1.64 -7.67 6.49
N ARG A 48 2.37 -6.77 5.82
CA ARG A 48 3.83 -6.65 5.98
C ARG A 48 4.22 -6.24 7.39
N VAL A 49 3.49 -5.32 8.01
CA VAL A 49 3.75 -4.91 9.41
C VAL A 49 3.57 -6.10 10.36
N TYR A 50 2.52 -6.89 10.16
CA TYR A 50 2.31 -8.12 10.94
C TYR A 50 3.44 -9.12 10.74
N PHE A 51 3.79 -9.41 9.48
CA PHE A 51 4.90 -10.31 9.14
C PHE A 51 6.22 -9.85 9.77
N GLN A 52 6.53 -8.55 9.67
CA GLN A 52 7.76 -7.98 10.25
C GLN A 52 7.81 -8.15 11.77
N THR A 53 6.68 -7.91 12.45
CA THR A 53 6.56 -8.11 13.90
C THR A 53 6.79 -9.58 14.27
N LYS A 54 6.27 -10.52 13.47
CA LYS A 54 6.46 -11.96 13.66
C LYS A 54 7.91 -12.40 13.49
N VAL A 55 8.59 -11.89 12.47
CA VAL A 55 10.02 -12.11 12.28
C VAL A 55 10.84 -11.57 13.46
N TRP A 56 10.49 -10.38 13.99
CA TRP A 56 11.22 -9.80 15.13
C TRP A 56 11.10 -10.61 16.43
N ILE A 57 9.99 -11.30 16.65
CA ILE A 57 9.84 -12.21 17.81
C ILE A 57 10.42 -13.61 17.55
N GLY A 58 11.07 -13.82 16.40
CA GLY A 58 11.69 -15.10 16.02
C GLY A 58 10.75 -16.12 15.38
N ASP A 59 9.52 -15.74 15.03
CA ASP A 59 8.55 -16.61 14.36
C ASP A 59 8.76 -16.56 12.84
N ASN A 60 9.49 -17.55 12.31
CA ASN A 60 9.77 -17.72 10.89
C ASN A 60 8.84 -18.74 10.20
N SER A 61 7.73 -19.12 10.84
CA SER A 61 6.80 -20.12 10.28
C SER A 61 5.95 -19.58 9.12
N LEU A 62 5.93 -18.26 8.94
CA LEU A 62 5.09 -17.57 7.96
C LEU A 62 5.72 -17.56 6.56
N ASN A 63 4.93 -17.90 5.54
CA ASN A 63 5.35 -17.80 4.14
C ASN A 63 5.35 -16.33 3.68
N PRO A 64 6.51 -15.72 3.32
CA PRO A 64 6.59 -14.31 2.92
C PRO A 64 5.71 -13.93 1.73
N LEU A 65 5.41 -14.86 0.82
CA LEU A 65 4.57 -14.63 -0.35
C LEU A 65 3.13 -14.23 0.03
N ASN A 66 2.62 -14.76 1.15
CA ASN A 66 1.28 -14.45 1.65
C ASN A 66 1.17 -13.01 2.18
N TYR A 67 2.31 -12.35 2.45
CA TYR A 67 2.39 -11.01 3.00
C TYR A 67 2.88 -9.98 1.97
N GLY A 68 2.94 -10.36 0.69
CA GLY A 68 3.30 -9.47 -0.41
C GLY A 68 4.82 -9.24 -0.57
N CYS A 69 5.64 -10.08 0.05
CA CYS A 69 7.07 -10.12 -0.24
C CYS A 69 7.32 -10.83 -1.58
N LYS A 70 8.37 -10.42 -2.30
CA LYS A 70 8.85 -11.12 -3.49
C LYS A 70 10.10 -11.90 -3.12
N LEU A 71 10.18 -13.15 -3.57
CA LEU A 71 11.41 -13.95 -3.46
C LEU A 71 12.44 -13.38 -4.43
N SER A 72 13.40 -12.62 -3.92
CA SER A 72 14.62 -12.28 -4.62
C SER A 72 15.72 -13.28 -4.24
N ARG A 73 16.60 -13.60 -5.19
CA ARG A 73 17.66 -14.61 -5.02
C ARG A 73 18.64 -14.32 -3.87
N GLU A 74 18.62 -13.13 -3.26
CA GLU A 74 19.62 -12.73 -2.25
C GLU A 74 19.10 -12.05 -0.98
N ARG A 75 17.78 -12.11 -0.71
CA ARG A 75 17.06 -11.77 0.54
C ARG A 75 15.74 -11.08 0.19
N CYS A 76 14.68 -11.37 0.98
CA CYS A 76 13.46 -10.56 0.98
C CYS A 76 13.83 -9.17 1.53
N PHE A 77 13.72 -8.13 0.71
CA PHE A 77 13.75 -6.75 1.17
C PHE A 77 12.32 -6.19 1.17
N LEU A 78 12.04 -5.36 2.18
CA LEU A 78 10.79 -4.63 2.40
C LEU A 78 10.46 -3.67 1.25
#